data_AF-A0A9C8KAP1-F1
#
_entry.id   AF-A0A9C8KAP1-F1
#
_cell.length_a   1.000
_cell.length_b   1.000
_cell.length_c   1.000
_cell.angle_alpha   90.00
_cell.angle_beta   90.00
_cell.angle_gamma   90.00
#
_symmetry.space_group_name_H-M   'P 1'
#
loop_
_entity.id
_entity.type
_entity.pdbx_description
1 polymer ?
#
loop_
_entity_poly.entity_id
_entity_poly.type
_entity_poly.pdbx_seq_one_letter_code
_entity_poly.pdbx_strand_id
1 'polypeptide(L)'
;MKKVCTMAFMALAMVFSKEAVAQEFGGLDKSPMDMAAYPTSYKEADKTIRIVYSRPQLKGRTMAELAPEGKVWRTGANEATEITFYKDVS
;
A
#
# COMPACT_ATOMS: atom_id res chain seq x y z
N MET A 1 -58.22 13.88 0.48
CA MET A 1 -57.88 12.50 0.90
C MET A 1 -56.84 11.85 -0.01
N LYS A 2 -57.05 11.71 -1.33
CA LYS A 2 -56.08 11.09 -2.25
C LYS A 2 -54.64 11.64 -2.12
N LYS A 3 -54.47 12.97 -2.17
CA LYS A 3 -53.15 13.63 -2.04
C LYS A 3 -52.44 13.40 -0.69
N VAL A 4 -53.22 13.27 0.39
CA VAL A 4 -52.69 13.00 1.74
C VAL A 4 -52.20 11.55 1.82
N CYS A 5 -52.96 10.60 1.26
CA CYS A 5 -52.52 9.21 1.14
C CYS A 5 -51.27 9.07 0.27
N THR A 6 -51.18 9.81 -0.85
CA THR A 6 -49.98 9.77 -1.72
C THR A 6 -48.75 10.31 -1.00
N MET A 7 -48.90 11.39 -0.23
CA MET A 7 -47.79 12.00 0.52
C MET A 7 -47.33 11.10 1.67
N ALA A 8 -48.26 10.46 2.38
CA ALA A 8 -47.94 9.47 3.42
C ALA A 8 -47.24 8.24 2.86
N PHE A 9 -47.64 7.76 1.68
CA PHE A 9 -47.02 6.62 1.02
C PHE A 9 -45.58 6.95 0.57
N MET A 10 -45.36 8.16 0.06
CA MET A 10 -44.03 8.63 -0.33
C MET A 10 -43.10 8.80 0.88
N ALA A 11 -43.62 9.29 2.01
CA ALA A 11 -42.87 9.38 3.26
C ALA A 11 -42.49 7.99 3.81
N LEU A 12 -43.41 7.01 3.73
CA LEU A 12 -43.13 5.64 4.15
C LEU A 12 -42.06 4.97 3.28
N ALA A 13 -42.04 5.24 1.97
CA ALA A 13 -41.03 4.71 1.06
C ALA A 13 -39.59 5.20 1.38
N MET A 14 -39.44 6.41 1.93
CA MET A 14 -38.13 6.93 2.36
C MET A 14 -37.60 6.24 3.61
N VAL A 15 -38.44 5.60 4.44
CA VAL A 15 -37.97 4.85 5.63
C VAL A 15 -37.29 3.54 5.23
N PHE A 16 -37.53 3.04 4.01
CA PHE A 16 -36.97 1.78 3.51
C PHE A 16 -35.81 1.97 2.53
N SER A 17 -35.32 3.20 2.32
CA SER A 17 -34.11 3.42 1.50
C SER A 17 -32.92 2.76 2.19
N LYS A 18 -32.40 1.70 1.56
CA LYS A 18 -31.40 0.81 2.15
C LYS A 18 -30.08 1.52 2.45
N GLU A 19 -29.50 1.20 3.61
CA GLU A 19 -28.08 1.41 3.91
C GLU A 19 -27.24 0.66 2.86
N ALA A 20 -26.47 1.38 2.05
CA ALA A 20 -25.54 0.77 1.11
C ALA A 20 -24.36 0.20 1.90
N VAL A 21 -24.30 -1.14 2.03
CA VAL A 21 -23.12 -1.80 2.59
C VAL A 21 -22.00 -1.70 1.55
N ALA A 22 -20.97 -0.93 1.87
CA ALA A 22 -19.79 -0.79 1.03
C ALA A 22 -19.02 -2.12 0.91
N GLN A 23 -18.25 -2.28 -0.16
CA GLN A 23 -17.39 -3.44 -0.37
C GLN A 23 -16.31 -3.50 0.73
N GLU A 24 -16.09 -4.68 1.30
CA GLU A 24 -14.97 -4.92 2.22
C GLU A 24 -13.68 -4.97 1.40
N PHE A 25 -12.82 -3.96 1.55
CA PHE A 25 -11.49 -3.97 0.96
C PHE A 25 -10.55 -4.78 1.87
N GLY A 26 -9.77 -5.68 1.25
CA GLY A 26 -8.67 -6.33 1.94
C GLY A 26 -7.71 -5.30 2.53
N GLY A 27 -7.09 -5.63 3.67
CA GLY A 27 -6.08 -4.77 4.29
C GLY A 27 -4.88 -4.53 3.37
N LEU A 28 -4.14 -3.46 3.64
CA LEU A 28 -2.89 -3.14 2.93
C LEU A 28 -1.88 -4.28 3.06
N ASP A 29 -1.05 -4.47 2.03
CA ASP A 29 0.07 -5.40 2.13
C ASP A 29 0.95 -5.03 3.33
N LYS A 30 1.24 -6.04 4.14
CA LYS A 30 2.05 -5.94 5.34
C LYS A 30 3.51 -5.61 5.05
N SER A 31 3.99 -5.89 3.84
CA SER A 31 5.35 -5.54 3.42
C SER A 31 5.34 -4.97 2.00
N PRO A 32 4.90 -3.71 1.83
CA PRO A 32 4.76 -3.13 0.50
C PRO A 32 6.13 -3.00 -0.19
N MET A 33 6.12 -3.18 -1.50
CA MET A 33 7.26 -2.94 -2.37
C MET A 33 7.67 -1.46 -2.33
N ASP A 34 8.97 -1.20 -2.32
CA ASP A 34 9.58 0.12 -2.45
C ASP A 34 10.81 0.05 -3.37
N MET A 35 11.33 1.20 -3.77
CA MET A 35 12.41 1.32 -4.72
C MET A 35 13.36 2.45 -4.36
N ALA A 36 14.66 2.17 -4.41
CA ALA A 36 15.71 3.18 -4.39
C ALA A 36 16.38 3.23 -5.77
N ALA A 37 16.70 4.43 -6.25
CA ALA A 37 17.42 4.61 -7.51
C ALA A 37 18.44 5.75 -7.40
N TYR A 38 19.50 5.64 -8.17
CA TYR A 38 20.51 6.68 -8.31
C TYR A 38 20.71 7.04 -9.78
N PRO A 39 20.75 8.32 -10.19
CA PRO A 39 20.62 9.51 -9.34
C PRO A 39 19.23 9.65 -8.68
N THR A 40 19.16 10.25 -7.48
CA THR A 40 17.94 10.26 -6.65
C THR A 40 16.87 11.24 -7.15
N SER A 41 17.25 12.22 -7.97
CA SER A 41 16.32 13.22 -8.53
C SER A 41 15.26 12.58 -9.41
N TYR A 42 13.98 12.79 -9.13
CA TYR A 42 12.88 12.28 -9.96
C TYR A 42 12.86 12.87 -11.38
N LYS A 43 13.54 14.00 -11.61
CA LYS A 43 13.62 14.66 -12.92
C LYS A 43 14.61 13.98 -13.86
N GLU A 44 15.52 13.18 -13.32
CA GLU A 44 16.54 12.48 -14.10
C GLU A 44 15.99 11.11 -14.52
N ALA A 45 15.72 10.95 -15.82
CA ALA A 45 15.28 9.69 -16.40
C ALA A 45 16.41 8.64 -16.42
N ASP A 46 17.65 9.09 -16.62
CA ASP A 46 18.83 8.23 -16.76
C ASP A 46 19.35 7.77 -15.40
N LYS A 47 18.69 6.77 -14.83
CA LYS A 47 19.18 6.07 -13.63
C LYS A 47 20.39 5.22 -13.98
N THR A 48 21.39 5.22 -13.10
CA THR A 48 22.57 4.36 -13.19
C THR A 48 22.33 3.01 -12.49
N ILE A 49 21.63 3.03 -11.36
CA ILE A 49 21.26 1.84 -10.59
C ILE A 49 19.86 2.00 -10.03
N ARG A 50 19.14 0.89 -9.94
CA ARG A 50 17.85 0.75 -9.26
C ARG A 50 17.86 -0.49 -8.38
N ILE A 51 17.30 -0.36 -7.19
CA ILE A 51 17.11 -1.44 -6.23
C ILE A 51 15.63 -1.48 -5.88
N VAL A 52 14.97 -2.60 -6.16
CA VAL A 52 13.58 -2.86 -5.78
C VAL A 52 13.58 -3.83 -4.61
N TYR A 53 12.88 -3.49 -3.54
CA TYR A 53 12.87 -4.28 -2.32
C TYR A 53 11.56 -4.04 -1.56
N SER A 54 11.10 -5.05 -0.85
CA SER A 54 9.88 -4.95 -0.06
C SER A 54 10.18 -4.57 1.37
N ARG A 55 9.53 -3.51 1.87
CA ARG A 55 9.85 -2.93 3.18
C ARG A 55 9.25 -3.76 4.33
N PRO A 56 10.07 -4.37 5.20
CA PRO A 56 9.56 -5.03 6.39
C PRO A 56 9.01 -3.99 7.36
N GLN A 57 7.74 -4.10 7.72
CA GLN A 57 7.21 -3.34 8.85
C GLN A 57 7.66 -3.92 10.19
N LEU A 58 7.88 -3.04 11.16
CA LEU A 58 8.26 -3.41 12.53
C LEU A 58 7.23 -4.37 13.16
N LYS A 59 5.93 -4.09 12.99
CA LYS A 59 4.82 -4.90 13.56
C LYS A 59 4.99 -5.17 15.07
N GLY A 60 5.38 -4.14 15.82
CA GLY A 60 5.64 -4.22 17.27
C GLY A 60 7.02 -4.75 17.66
N ARG A 61 7.87 -5.15 16.69
CA ARG A 61 9.28 -5.51 16.93
C ARG A 61 10.16 -4.27 16.97
N THR A 62 11.28 -4.35 17.68
CA THR A 62 12.29 -3.29 17.68
C THR A 62 13.14 -3.34 16.40
N MET A 63 13.76 -2.22 16.03
CA MET A 63 14.66 -2.20 14.87
C MET A 63 15.88 -3.11 15.09
N ALA A 64 16.38 -3.19 16.32
CA ALA A 64 17.50 -4.05 16.69
C ALA A 64 17.18 -5.56 16.51
N GLU A 65 15.92 -5.97 16.65
CA GLU A 65 15.49 -7.34 16.36
C GLU A 65 15.45 -7.65 14.86
N LEU A 66 15.09 -6.66 14.04
CA LEU A 66 14.94 -6.83 12.59
C LEU A 66 16.24 -6.67 11.82
N ALA A 67 17.07 -5.72 12.22
CA ALA A 67 18.36 -5.40 11.62
C ALA A 67 19.39 -5.20 12.75
N PRO A 68 19.91 -6.28 13.33
CA PRO A 68 20.87 -6.19 14.41
C PRO A 68 22.18 -5.60 13.90
N GLU A 69 22.74 -4.66 14.66
CA GLU A 69 24.02 -4.05 14.33
C GLU A 69 25.14 -5.10 14.29
N GLY A 70 26.01 -5.03 13.28
CA GLY A 70 27.14 -5.94 13.11
C GLY A 70 26.79 -7.38 12.73
N LYS A 71 25.51 -7.72 12.54
CA LYS A 71 25.08 -9.05 12.06
C LYS A 71 24.57 -8.99 10.63
N VAL A 72 24.78 -10.08 9.89
CA VAL A 72 24.15 -10.27 8.59
C VAL A 72 22.65 -10.50 8.81
N TRP A 73 21.83 -9.70 8.14
CA TRP A 73 20.37 -9.79 8.17
C TRP A 73 19.82 -9.72 6.74
N ARG A 74 18.58 -10.18 6.56
CA ARG A 74 17.95 -10.23 5.23
C ARG A 74 17.40 -8.86 4.83
N THR A 75 17.75 -8.38 3.64
CA THR A 75 17.11 -7.22 3.02
C THR A 75 15.84 -7.67 2.28
N GLY A 76 14.76 -6.90 2.41
CA GLY A 76 13.48 -7.22 1.77
C GLY A 76 12.54 -8.09 2.64
N ALA A 77 11.26 -8.12 2.26
CA ALA A 77 10.20 -8.90 2.90
C ALA A 77 9.22 -9.42 1.86
N ASN A 78 8.68 -10.63 1.99
CA ASN A 78 7.83 -11.26 0.97
C ASN A 78 8.61 -11.62 -0.33
N GLU A 79 9.08 -10.64 -1.10
CA GLU A 79 9.76 -10.80 -2.38
C GLU A 79 11.29 -10.59 -2.29
N ALA A 80 12.02 -11.19 -3.22
CA ALA A 80 13.46 -11.06 -3.31
C ALA A 80 13.87 -9.63 -3.70
N THR A 81 14.97 -9.15 -3.14
CA THR A 81 15.53 -7.84 -3.53
C THR A 81 16.14 -7.95 -4.93
N GLU A 82 15.74 -7.05 -5.83
CA GLU A 82 16.26 -6.99 -7.20
C GLU A 82 17.15 -5.76 -7.38
N ILE A 83 18.33 -5.96 -7.97
CA ILE A 83 19.26 -4.88 -8.31
C ILE A 83 19.41 -4.84 -9.83
N THR A 84 19.11 -3.69 -10.41
CA THR A 84 19.29 -3.41 -11.83
C THR A 84 20.39 -2.37 -12.01
N PHE A 85 21.41 -2.70 -12.79
CA PHE A 85 22.43 -1.75 -13.24
C PHE A 85 22.15 -1.38 -14.69
N TYR A 86 22.04 -0.09 -14.96
CA TYR A 86 21.79 0.44 -16.30
C TYR A 86 23.07 0.90 -17.00
N LYS A 87 24.17 0.93 -16.26
CA LYS A 87 25.52 1.19 -16.76
C LYS A 87 26.44 0.07 -16.28
N ASP A 88 27.52 -0.14 -17.00
CA ASP A 88 28.53 -1.12 -16.64
C ASP A 88 29.10 -0.82 -15.25
N VAL A 89 29.26 -1.88 -14.45
CA VAL A 89 29.84 -1.82 -13.11
C VAL A 89 31.08 -2.70 -13.14
N SER A 90 32.24 -2.07 -13.01
CA SER A 90 33.56 -2.69 -13.04
C SER A 90 34.23 -2.63 -11.68
#